data_AF-A0AAN9WF62-F1
#
_entry.id   AF-A0AAN9WF62-F1
#
_cell.length_a   1.000
_cell.length_b   1.000
_cell.length_c   1.000
_cell.angle_alpha   90.00
_cell.angle_beta   90.00
_cell.angle_gamma   90.00
#
_symmetry.space_group_name_H-M   'P 1'
#
loop_
_entity.id
_entity.type
_entity.pdbx_description
1 polymer ?
#
loop_
_entity_poly.entity_id
_entity_poly.type
_entity_poly.pdbx_seq_one_letter_code
_entity_poly.pdbx_strand_id
1 'polypeptide(L)'
;MRNGGVLLLLTVAALAALCVAAPSGDGGGESYPQGPCEAGSEVSYQCNTCTCTQDGTGYACTRQLCPPPERERRQANCVPGRAYPSPDGCNTCACTSTGVLACTQRLCINPSTPAN
;
A
#
# COMPACT_ATOMS: atom_id res chain seq x y z
N MET A 1 -0.41 -61.95 33.46
CA MET A 1 -0.80 -61.54 32.09
C MET A 1 -2.32 -61.46 32.04
N ARG A 2 -2.90 -60.25 32.12
CA ARG A 2 -4.34 -59.98 31.91
C ARG A 2 -4.40 -58.88 30.87
N ASN A 3 -4.46 -59.32 29.61
CA ASN A 3 -4.67 -58.47 28.44
C ASN A 3 -6.16 -58.50 28.11
N GLY A 4 -6.71 -57.32 27.79
CA GLY A 4 -7.94 -57.19 27.01
C GLY A 4 -9.11 -56.54 27.74
N GLY A 5 -9.42 -55.30 27.37
CA GLY A 5 -10.79 -54.78 27.44
C GLY A 5 -11.02 -53.56 28.33
N VAL A 6 -10.65 -52.37 27.84
CA VAL A 6 -11.42 -51.12 28.07
C VAL A 6 -11.28 -50.33 26.75
N LEU A 7 -12.20 -50.50 25.80
CA LEU A 7 -13.41 -49.68 25.63
C LEU A 7 -13.02 -48.20 25.44
N LEU A 8 -12.58 -47.83 24.23
CA LEU A 8 -13.39 -47.26 23.15
C LEU A 8 -13.98 -45.87 23.52
N LEU A 9 -13.53 -44.87 22.75
CA LEU A 9 -14.20 -43.59 22.44
C LEU A 9 -14.08 -42.44 23.45
N LEU A 10 -12.90 -41.82 23.49
CA LEU A 10 -12.76 -40.39 23.77
C LEU A 10 -13.55 -39.60 22.72
N THR A 11 -14.81 -39.28 23.02
CA THR A 11 -15.69 -38.51 22.14
C THR A 11 -15.86 -37.08 22.65
N VAL A 12 -15.35 -36.16 21.83
CA VAL A 12 -15.89 -34.83 21.52
C VAL A 12 -15.98 -33.81 22.68
N ALA A 13 -14.88 -33.08 22.90
CA ALA A 13 -14.81 -31.62 23.13
C ALA A 13 -13.36 -31.32 23.53
N ALA A 14 -12.56 -30.49 22.88
CA ALA A 14 -12.86 -29.35 22.06
C ALA A 14 -11.72 -29.16 21.05
N LEU A 15 -12.00 -29.38 19.77
CA LEU A 15 -11.21 -28.84 18.66
C LEU A 15 -11.57 -27.35 18.50
N ALA A 16 -11.29 -26.54 19.50
CA ALA A 16 -11.49 -25.08 19.46
C ALA A 16 -10.19 -24.33 19.74
N ALA A 17 -9.06 -24.87 19.27
CA ALA A 17 -7.78 -24.16 19.19
C ALA A 17 -7.30 -24.03 17.73
N LEU A 18 -8.23 -24.02 16.78
CA LEU A 18 -8.01 -23.34 15.50
C LEU A 18 -8.15 -21.85 15.80
N CYS A 19 -7.06 -21.24 16.27
CA CYS A 19 -6.90 -19.80 16.31
C CYS A 19 -6.78 -19.30 14.86
N VAL A 20 -7.85 -19.40 14.07
CA VAL A 20 -7.93 -18.71 12.78
C VAL A 20 -8.30 -17.26 13.12
N ALA A 21 -7.31 -16.52 13.61
CA ALA A 21 -7.37 -15.07 13.66
C ALA A 21 -6.48 -14.54 12.53
N ALA A 22 -7.04 -14.55 11.32
CA ALA A 22 -6.58 -13.67 10.27
C ALA A 22 -7.82 -12.97 9.69
N PRO A 23 -8.12 -11.73 10.11
CA PRO A 23 -8.65 -10.79 9.16
C PRO A 23 -7.49 -10.37 8.27
N SER A 24 -7.58 -10.83 7.03
CA SER A 24 -6.82 -10.34 5.89
C SER A 24 -6.90 -8.83 5.84
N GLY A 25 -5.81 -8.17 6.19
CA GLY A 25 -5.57 -6.78 5.84
C GLY A 25 -4.76 -6.73 4.57
N ASP A 26 -5.40 -6.95 3.41
CA ASP A 26 -4.90 -6.37 2.14
C ASP A 26 -5.15 -4.86 2.19
N GLY A 27 -4.52 -4.20 3.16
CA GLY A 27 -4.45 -2.75 3.22
C GLY A 27 -3.44 -2.34 2.17
N GLY A 28 -3.91 -1.97 0.98
CA GLY A 28 -3.13 -1.12 0.11
C GLY A 28 -2.64 0.04 0.97
N GLY A 29 -1.33 0.09 1.22
CA GLY A 29 -0.70 0.97 2.19
C GLY A 29 -0.80 2.42 1.76
N GLU A 30 -1.98 3.02 1.93
CA GLU A 30 -2.14 4.45 1.92
C GLU A 30 -1.52 4.99 3.20
N SER A 31 -0.43 5.72 3.03
CA SER A 31 0.47 6.26 4.05
C SER A 31 -0.17 7.31 4.98
N TYR A 32 -1.48 7.23 5.25
CA TYR A 32 -2.16 8.15 6.15
C TYR A 32 -1.44 8.19 7.50
N PRO A 33 -1.32 9.35 8.16
CA PRO A 33 -0.70 9.43 9.48
C PRO A 33 -1.47 8.53 10.46
N GLN A 34 -0.83 7.43 10.89
CA GLN A 34 -1.39 6.46 11.82
C GLN A 34 -0.72 6.55 13.18
N GLY A 35 -1.45 6.11 14.20
CA GLY A 35 -0.91 5.87 15.53
C GLY A 35 -1.10 7.01 16.52
N PRO A 36 -0.61 6.83 17.76
CA PRO A 36 -0.72 7.82 18.81
C PRO A 36 -0.05 9.14 18.41
N CYS A 37 -0.65 10.26 18.79
CA CYS A 37 -0.18 11.58 18.42
C CYS A 37 -0.35 12.58 19.58
N GLU A 38 0.36 13.71 19.50
CA GLU A 38 0.23 14.79 20.48
C GLU A 38 -1.07 15.55 20.24
N ALA A 39 -1.95 15.60 21.23
CA ALA A 39 -3.27 16.23 21.12
C ALA A 39 -3.18 17.65 20.55
N GLY A 40 -3.90 17.92 19.46
CA GLY A 40 -3.90 19.23 18.80
C GLY A 40 -2.69 19.51 17.90
N SER A 41 -1.72 18.60 17.79
CA SER A 41 -0.63 18.72 16.81
C SER A 41 -1.17 18.68 15.38
N GLU A 42 -0.52 19.42 14.49
CA GLU A 42 -0.88 19.48 13.07
C GLU A 42 0.22 18.92 12.20
N VAL A 43 -0.17 18.11 11.21
CA VAL A 43 0.73 17.55 10.20
C VAL A 43 0.10 17.68 8.82
N SER A 44 0.94 17.83 7.80
CA SER A 44 0.50 17.76 6.41
C SER A 44 0.60 16.33 5.89
N TYR A 45 -0.50 15.79 5.38
CA TYR A 45 -0.51 14.52 4.65
C TYR A 45 -0.88 14.77 3.18
N GLN A 46 0.10 14.58 2.29
CA GLN A 46 -0.01 15.02 0.90
C GLN A 46 -0.35 16.53 0.83
N CYS A 47 -1.53 16.88 0.33
CA CYS A 47 -2.04 18.25 0.30
C CYS A 47 -3.02 18.58 1.44
N ASN A 48 -3.39 17.58 2.25
CA ASN A 48 -4.36 17.73 3.32
C ASN A 48 -3.69 18.12 4.64
N THR A 49 -4.38 18.92 5.43
CA THR A 49 -3.99 19.25 6.81
C THR A 49 -4.69 18.30 7.75
N CYS A 50 -3.93 17.73 8.69
CA CYS A 50 -4.38 16.73 9.64
C CYS A 50 -4.11 17.22 11.06
N THR A 51 -5.12 17.20 11.91
CA THR A 51 -4.99 17.58 13.33
C THR A 51 -5.22 16.36 14.20
N CYS A 52 -4.32 16.14 15.17
CA CYS A 52 -4.46 15.08 16.14
C CYS A 52 -5.65 15.34 17.08
N THR A 53 -6.47 14.31 17.30
CA THR A 53 -7.62 14.38 18.21
C THR A 53 -7.16 14.55 19.66
N GLN A 54 -8.02 15.09 20.54
CA GLN A 54 -7.63 15.35 21.93
C GLN A 54 -7.31 14.10 22.73
N ASP A 55 -7.91 12.97 22.39
CA ASP A 55 -7.61 11.67 23.00
C ASP A 55 -6.29 11.06 22.50
N GLY A 56 -5.62 11.71 21.53
CA GLY A 56 -4.29 11.32 21.05
C GLY A 56 -4.29 10.01 20.27
N THR A 57 -5.45 9.53 19.82
CA THR A 57 -5.60 8.20 19.20
C THR A 57 -5.55 8.24 17.67
N GLY A 58 -5.67 9.42 17.05
CA GLY A 58 -5.57 9.55 15.61
C GLY A 58 -5.72 10.98 15.09
N TYR A 59 -5.82 11.08 13.76
CA TYR A 59 -5.87 12.36 13.05
C TYR A 59 -7.20 12.57 12.34
N ALA A 60 -7.73 13.79 12.44
CA ALA A 60 -8.80 14.29 11.59
C ALA A 60 -8.19 15.16 10.48
N CYS A 61 -8.34 14.76 9.22
CA CYS A 61 -7.77 15.49 8.08
C CYS A 61 -8.83 16.18 7.22
N THR A 62 -8.43 17.26 6.55
CA THR A 62 -9.18 17.80 5.41
C THR A 62 -9.29 16.74 4.29
N ARG A 63 -10.28 16.89 3.41
CA ARG A 63 -10.54 15.95 2.31
C ARG A 63 -10.45 16.63 0.94
N GLN A 64 -9.37 17.36 0.73
CA GLN A 64 -9.03 17.94 -0.55
C GLN A 64 -8.57 16.84 -1.51
N LEU A 65 -8.96 16.97 -2.78
CA LEU A 65 -8.46 16.12 -3.85
C LEU A 65 -7.00 16.51 -4.12
N CYS A 66 -6.06 15.67 -3.66
CA CYS A 66 -4.66 15.94 -3.88
C CYS A 66 -4.26 15.66 -5.33
N PRO A 67 -3.34 16.46 -5.90
CA PRO A 67 -2.71 16.11 -7.16
C PRO A 67 -2.04 14.73 -7.08
N PRO A 68 -1.96 13.98 -8.19
CA PRO A 68 -1.22 12.73 -8.19
C PRO A 68 0.24 12.95 -7.78
N PRO A 69 0.91 11.93 -7.22
CA PRO A 69 2.30 12.06 -6.79
C PRO A 69 3.20 12.58 -7.92
N GLU A 70 4.26 13.31 -7.58
CA GLU A 70 5.10 13.96 -8.58
C GLU A 70 5.67 13.02 -9.64
N ARG A 71 5.91 11.74 -9.28
CA ARG A 71 6.37 10.72 -10.24
C ARG A 71 5.39 10.53 -11.39
N GLU A 72 4.09 10.52 -11.09
CA GLU A 72 3.02 10.42 -12.09
C GLU A 72 2.85 11.76 -12.82
N ARG A 73 2.96 12.90 -12.13
CA ARG A 73 2.89 14.22 -12.78
C ARG A 73 4.04 14.46 -13.76
N ARG A 74 5.24 13.96 -13.49
CA ARG A 74 6.39 14.03 -14.41
C ARG A 74 6.15 13.23 -15.70
N GLN A 75 5.29 12.19 -15.65
CA GLN A 75 4.90 11.45 -16.85
C GLN A 75 3.87 12.22 -17.72
N ALA A 76 3.25 13.27 -17.19
CA ALA A 76 2.18 14.02 -17.84
C ALA A 76 2.61 15.35 -18.49
N ASN A 77 3.92 15.64 -18.61
CA ASN A 77 4.43 16.86 -19.24
C ASN A 77 5.74 16.59 -19.98
N CYS A 78 5.68 15.78 -21.02
CA CYS A 78 6.81 15.46 -21.88
C CYS A 78 6.80 16.26 -23.20
N VAL A 79 7.91 16.27 -23.94
CA VAL A 79 7.99 16.90 -25.27
C VAL A 79 7.45 15.93 -26.32
N PRO A 80 6.37 16.26 -27.06
CA PRO A 80 5.79 15.38 -28.06
C PRO A 80 6.82 14.81 -29.05
N GLY A 81 6.75 13.49 -29.28
CA GLY A 81 7.66 12.79 -30.18
C GLY A 81 9.03 12.42 -29.59
N ARG A 82 9.36 12.86 -28.36
CA ARG A 82 10.57 12.39 -27.67
C ARG A 82 10.34 11.08 -26.91
N ALA A 83 11.42 10.30 -26.80
CA ALA A 83 11.50 9.12 -25.96
C ALA A 83 12.15 9.43 -24.61
N TYR A 84 11.71 8.73 -23.56
CA TYR A 84 12.16 8.88 -22.18
C TYR A 84 12.34 7.51 -21.52
N PRO A 85 13.31 7.34 -20.61
CA PRO A 85 13.40 6.13 -19.80
C PRO A 85 12.22 6.05 -18.81
N SER A 86 11.67 4.86 -18.60
CA SER A 86 10.66 4.63 -17.57
C SER A 86 11.28 4.65 -16.18
N PRO A 87 10.56 5.08 -15.13
CA PRO A 87 11.05 5.05 -13.75
C PRO A 87 11.41 3.66 -13.21
N ASP A 88 10.90 2.60 -13.85
CA ASP A 88 11.24 1.20 -13.56
C ASP A 88 12.63 0.78 -14.09
N GLY A 89 13.31 1.64 -14.86
CA GLY A 89 14.65 1.39 -15.42
C GLY A 89 14.71 0.35 -16.54
N CYS A 90 13.59 -0.21 -16.98
CA CYS A 90 13.54 -1.30 -17.97
C CYS A 90 12.64 -0.97 -19.17
N ASN A 91 11.54 -0.26 -18.93
CA ASN A 91 10.64 0.17 -19.97
C ASN A 91 11.10 1.49 -20.60
N THR A 92 10.59 1.75 -21.80
CA THR A 92 10.83 3.00 -22.52
C THR A 92 9.49 3.64 -22.84
N CYS A 93 9.42 4.96 -22.71
CA CYS A 93 8.22 5.75 -22.91
C CYS A 93 8.38 6.67 -24.10
N ALA A 94 7.32 6.82 -24.91
CA ALA A 94 7.22 7.81 -25.96
C ALA A 94 6.21 8.88 -25.57
N CYS A 95 6.53 10.14 -25.82
CA CYS A 95 5.61 11.24 -25.56
C CYS A 95 4.59 11.37 -26.68
N THR A 96 3.31 11.28 -26.33
CA THR A 96 2.20 11.49 -27.26
C THR A 96 2.06 12.96 -27.64
N SER A 97 1.23 13.25 -28.65
CA SER A 97 0.89 14.63 -29.05
C SER A 97 0.20 15.44 -27.94
N THR A 98 -0.40 14.77 -26.95
CA THR A 98 -1.08 15.40 -25.82
C THR A 98 -0.16 15.62 -24.61
N GLY A 99 1.15 15.33 -24.73
CA GLY A 99 2.12 15.55 -23.65
C GLY A 99 2.14 14.45 -22.58
N VAL A 100 1.55 13.29 -22.86
CA VAL A 100 1.49 12.14 -21.93
C VAL A 100 2.48 11.07 -22.39
N LEU A 101 3.17 10.43 -21.44
CA LEU A 101 4.03 9.29 -21.74
C LEU A 101 3.22 8.00 -21.95
N ALA A 102 3.47 7.34 -23.09
CA ALA A 102 3.03 5.98 -23.37
C ALA A 102 4.24 5.03 -23.30
N CYS A 103 4.26 4.13 -22.31
CA CYS A 103 5.40 3.26 -22.03
C CYS A 103 5.18 1.83 -22.52
N THR A 104 6.27 1.15 -22.87
CA THR A 104 6.27 -0.31 -23.07
C THR A 104 5.91 -1.04 -21.77
N GLN A 105 5.44 -2.27 -21.88
CA GLN A 105 5.07 -3.13 -20.74
C GLN A 105 5.88 -4.42 -20.72
N ARG A 106 7.22 -4.29 -20.69
CA ARG A 106 8.13 -5.40 -20.50
C ARG A 106 8.16 -5.80 -19.03
N LEU A 107 8.24 -7.09 -18.76
CA LEU A 107 8.45 -7.60 -17.40
C LEU A 107 9.83 -7.16 -16.88
N CYS A 108 9.86 -6.42 -15.78
CA CYS A 108 11.09 -5.98 -15.13
C CYS A 108 11.53 -7.03 -14.10
N ILE A 109 12.68 -7.66 -14.32
CA ILE A 109 13.19 -8.73 -13.43
C ILE A 109 13.72 -8.14 -12.10
N ASN A 110 14.08 -6.85 -12.06
CA ASN A 110 14.48 -6.13 -10.85
C ASN A 110 13.97 -4.66 -10.91
N PRO A 111 12.79 -4.33 -10.36
CA PRO A 111 12.16 -3.01 -10.54
C PRO A 111 12.80 -1.87 -9.71
N SER A 112 14.03 -2.01 -9.24
CA SER A 112 14.65 -1.06 -8.33
C SER A 112 16.02 -0.61 -8.84
N THR A 113 16.01 0.40 -9.70
CA THR A 113 17.02 1.48 -9.68
C THR A 113 16.51 2.63 -10.55
N PRO A 114 16.33 3.84 -10.01
CA PRO A 114 16.13 5.02 -10.84
C PRO A 114 17.43 5.25 -11.63
N ALA A 115 17.34 5.22 -12.96
CA ALA A 115 18.44 5.64 -13.82
C ALA A 115 18.71 7.13 -13.55
N ASN A 116 19.90 7.42 -13.03
CA ASN A 116 20.47 8.75 -12.89
C ASN A 116 20.85 9.30 -14.27
#